data_AF-A0A936GBG2-F1
#
_entry.id   AF-A0A936GBG2-F1
#
_cell.length_a   1.000
_cell.length_b   1.000
_cell.length_c   1.000
_cell.angle_alpha   90.00
_cell.angle_beta   90.00
_cell.angle_gamma   90.00
#
_symmetry.space_group_name_H-M   'P 1'
#
loop_
_entity.id
_entity.type
_entity.pdbx_description
1 polymer ?
#
loop_
_entity_poly.entity_id
_entity_poly.type
_entity_poly.pdbx_seq_one_letter_code
_entity_poly.pdbx_strand_id
1 'polypeptide(L)' 'MRGFVQDELNVYLGIPYGKPPSGSLRFKAPEPQPAWDGVFNAYEFRVPSVRKCMTRVEMTTPMKR' A
#
# COMPACT_ATOMS: atom_id res chain seq x y z
N MET A 1 -13.08 8.71 -1.22
CA MET A 1 -11.61 8.64 -1.02
C MET A 1 -10.97 9.94 -1.48
N ARG A 2 -9.73 10.23 -1.06
CA ARG A 2 -8.92 11.40 -1.46
C ARG A 2 -7.59 10.93 -2.03
N GLY A 3 -7.16 11.56 -3.12
CA GLY A 3 -5.86 11.35 -3.76
C GLY A 3 -5.24 12.69 -4.12
N PHE A 4 -4.32 12.69 -5.08
CA PHE A 4 -3.64 13.90 -5.57
C PHE A 4 -3.54 13.89 -7.09
N VAL A 5 -3.26 15.06 -7.68
CA VAL A 5 -3.03 15.20 -9.11
C VAL A 5 -1.52 15.27 -9.36
N GLN A 6 -1.03 14.48 -10.31
CA GLN A 6 0.36 14.51 -10.75
C GLN A 6 0.39 14.45 -12.28
N ASP A 7 1.08 15.40 -12.93
CA ASP A 7 1.23 15.45 -14.39
C ASP A 7 -0.11 15.25 -15.14
N GLU A 8 -1.15 15.97 -14.70
CA GLU A 8 -2.54 15.91 -15.23
C GLU A 8 -3.30 14.59 -14.94
N LEU A 9 -2.70 13.66 -14.21
CA LEU A 9 -3.32 12.40 -13.80
C LEU A 9 -3.86 12.48 -12.37
N ASN A 10 -5.08 11.97 -12.16
CA ASN A 10 -5.62 11.75 -10.83
C ASN A 10 -5.04 10.45 -10.25
N VAL A 11 -4.22 10.56 -9.22
CA VAL A 11 -3.49 9.44 -8.61
C VAL A 11 -4.11 9.08 -7.26
N TYR A 12 -4.40 7.79 -7.09
CA TYR A 12 -4.87 7.21 -5.83
C TYR A 12 -4.07 5.94 -5.51
N LEU A 13 -3.35 5.96 -4.40
CA LEU A 13 -2.43 4.90 -3.99
C LEU A 13 -2.96 4.10 -2.81
N GLY A 14 -2.60 2.81 -2.75
CA GLY A 14 -2.83 1.97 -1.57
C GLY A 14 -4.30 1.58 -1.32
N ILE A 15 -5.18 1.69 -2.33
CA ILE A 15 -6.58 1.28 -2.23
C ILE A 15 -6.67 -0.25 -2.02
N PRO A 16 -7.31 -0.72 -0.94
CA PRO A 16 -7.45 -2.15 -0.70
C PRO A 16 -8.52 -2.75 -1.61
N TYR A 17 -8.22 -3.85 -2.29
CA TYR A 17 -9.15 -4.57 -3.17
C TYR A 17 -9.70 -5.88 -2.56
N GLY A 18 -9.05 -6.40 -1.52
CA GLY A 18 -9.41 -7.65 -0.86
C GLY A 18 -8.86 -7.71 0.55
N LYS A 19 -9.44 -8.59 1.38
CA LYS A 19 -8.96 -8.78 2.75
C LYS A 19 -7.50 -9.25 2.72
N PRO A 20 -6.66 -8.81 3.66
CA PRO A 20 -5.29 -9.27 3.73
C PRO A 20 -5.25 -10.81 3.83
N PRO A 21 -4.45 -11.51 3.02
CA PRO A 21 -4.39 -12.97 2.99
C PRO A 21 -3.55 -13.53 4.16
N SER A 22 -3.76 -12.99 5.36
CA SER A 22 -3.03 -13.34 6.59
C SER A 22 -3.87 -14.22 7.51
N GLY A 23 -3.22 -14.96 8.40
CA GLY A 23 -3.89 -15.81 9.40
C GLY A 23 -4.69 -16.93 8.75
N SER A 24 -5.97 -17.04 9.09
CA SER A 24 -6.90 -18.08 8.62
C SER A 24 -7.33 -17.92 7.15
N LEU A 25 -7.01 -16.79 6.53
CA LEU A 25 -7.23 -16.50 5.11
C LEU A 25 -6.04 -16.90 4.23
N ARG A 26 -4.91 -17.31 4.84
CA ARG A 26 -3.75 -17.78 4.09
C ARG A 26 -4.15 -19.02 3.27
N PHE A 27 -3.72 -19.05 2.01
CA PHE A 27 -4.01 -20.13 1.06
C PHE A 27 -5.51 -20.33 0.72
N LYS A 28 -6.34 -19.31 0.95
CA LYS A 28 -7.74 -19.29 0.52
C LYS A 28 -7.95 -18.30 -0.62
N ALA A 29 -9.10 -18.41 -1.28
CA ALA A 29 -9.54 -17.43 -2.27
C ALA A 29 -9.62 -16.03 -1.62
N PRO A 30 -9.30 -14.95 -2.37
CA PRO A 30 -9.43 -13.59 -1.86
C PRO A 30 -10.87 -13.27 -1.45
N GLU A 31 -11.04 -12.73 -0.25
CA GLU A 31 -12.34 -12.23 0.21
C GLU A 31 -12.46 -10.72 -0.09
N PRO A 32 -13.66 -10.22 -0.43
CA PRO A 32 -13.88 -8.80 -0.64
C PRO A 32 -13.64 -8.00 0.65
N GLN A 33 -13.09 -6.79 0.50
CA GLN A 33 -12.97 -5.84 1.61
C GLN A 33 -14.33 -5.31 2.04
N PRO A 34 -14.57 -5.17 3.35
CA PRO A 34 -15.68 -4.36 3.84
C PRO A 34 -15.58 -2.93 3.29
N ALA A 35 -16.73 -2.28 3.08
CA ALA A 35 -16.75 -0.85 2.81
C ALA A 35 -16.09 -0.10 3.99
N TRP A 36 -15.39 1.00 3.68
CA TRP A 36 -14.87 1.89 4.70
C TRP A 36 -15.88 3.00 5.01
N ASP A 37 -15.92 3.44 6.26
CA ASP A 37 -16.72 4.59 6.65
C ASP A 37 -16.00 5.89 6.25
N GLY A 38 -16.74 6.81 5.64
CA GLY A 38 -16.23 8.11 5.24
C GLY A 38 -15.24 8.06 4.06
N VAL A 39 -14.16 8.83 4.17
CA VAL A 39 -13.25 9.13 3.06
C VAL A 39 -11.89 8.48 3.28
N PHE A 40 -11.56 7.46 2.49
CA PHE A 40 -10.24 6.82 2.49
C PHE A 40 -9.13 7.74 1.95
N ASN A 41 -8.00 7.83 2.65
CA ASN A 41 -6.82 8.61 2.22
C ASN A 41 -5.89 7.74 1.37
N ALA A 42 -5.76 8.06 0.09
CA ALA A 42 -5.05 7.29 -0.93
C ALA A 42 -3.78 8.01 -1.44
N TYR A 43 -2.93 8.47 -0.51
CA TYR A 43 -1.72 9.22 -0.82
C TYR A 43 -0.44 8.36 -0.87
N GLU A 44 -0.47 7.16 -0.30
CA GLU A 44 0.73 6.34 -0.07
C GLU A 44 0.53 4.86 -0.45
N PHE A 45 1.61 4.20 -0.85
CA PHE A 45 1.61 2.75 -1.06
C PHE A 45 1.56 1.98 0.27
N ARG A 46 0.81 0.88 0.29
CA ARG A 46 0.79 -0.06 1.42
C ARG A 46 1.95 -1.05 1.33
N VAL A 47 2.12 -1.82 2.39
CA VAL A 47 3.10 -2.91 2.43
C VAL A 47 2.88 -3.88 1.26
N PRO A 48 3.93 -4.17 0.48
CA PRO A 48 3.84 -5.19 -0.57
C PRO A 48 3.60 -6.58 0.07
N SER A 49 3.01 -7.50 -0.71
CA SER A 49 2.62 -8.84 -0.25
C SER A 49 3.76 -9.64 0.39
N VAL A 50 5.01 -9.32 0.03
CA VAL A 50 6.22 -9.86 0.63
C VAL A 50 7.07 -8.69 1.12
N ARG A 51 7.61 -8.82 2.34
CA ARG A 51 8.60 -7.86 2.83
C ARG A 51 9.77 -7.87 1.84
N LYS A 52 10.10 -6.72 1.27
CA LYS A 52 11.30 -6.58 0.45
C LYS A 52 12.47 -7.01 1.33
N CYS A 53 13.25 -8.00 0.89
CA CYS A 53 14.55 -8.25 1.48
C CYS A 53 15.34 -6.94 1.33
N MET A 54 15.71 -6.31 2.44
CA MET A 54 16.51 -5.09 2.40
C MET A 54 17.85 -5.44 1.74
N THR A 55 17.97 -5.19 0.44
CA THR A 55 19.26 -5.25 -0.25
C THR A 55 20.14 -4.18 0.36
N ARG A 56 21.36 -4.55 0.76
CA ARG A 56 22.37 -3.75 1.48
C ARG A 56 22.76 -2.40 0.85
N VAL A 57 22.16 -2.01 -0.27
CA VAL A 57 22.50 -0.83 -1.08
C VAL A 57 21.86 0.45 -0.52
N GLU A 58 20.83 0.40 0.32
CA GLU A 58 20.18 1.62 0.84
C GLU A 58 20.84 2.23 2.08
N MET A 59 21.96 1.66 2.55
CA MET A 59 22.72 2.20 3.70
C MET A 59 23.63 3.39 3.35
N THR A 60 23.62 3.90 2.11
CA THR A 60 24.45 5.03 1.69
C THR A 60 23.62 6.25 1.30
N THR A 61 22.66 6.66 2.14
CA THR A 61 22.22 8.06 2.11
C THR A 61 23.03 8.79 3.20
N PRO A 62 23.97 9.69 2.85
CA PRO A 62 24.65 10.45 3.87
C PRO A 62 23.62 11.37 4.53
N MET A 63 23.52 11.32 5.86
CA MET A 63 22.87 12.40 6.61
C MET A 63 23.56 13.71 6.20
N LYS A 64 22.79 14.64 5.65
CA LYS A 64 23.25 16.00 5.36
C LYS A 64 23.74 16.62 6.68
N ARG A 65 24.85 17.35 6.58
CA ARG A 65 25.52 18.07 7.67
C ARG A 65 24.59 19.03 8.40
#